data_AF-A0A1X7V1F5-F1
#
_entry.id   AF-A0A1X7V1F5-F1
#
_cell.length_a   1.000
_cell.length_b   1.000
_cell.length_c   1.000
_cell.angle_alpha   90.00
_cell.angle_beta   90.00
_cell.angle_gamma   90.00
#
_symmetry.space_group_name_H-M   'P 1'
#
loop_
_entity.id
_entity.type
_entity.pdbx_description
1 polymer ?
#
loop_
_entity_poly.entity_id
_entity_poly.type
_entity_poly.pdbx_seq_one_letter_code
_entity_poly.pdbx_strand_id
1 'polypeptide(L)'
;LLAKYDAVIKEQLSLAIVVVVPDNDDTINRIHYIPHHAVIRRDKSTAKVRVEYDTSVKLNSPFFNECLYCGLPLHCKIFDILTKFKTHPVALVADIEKAFLTIQLAESDHDALQFL
;
A
#
# COMPACT_ATOMS: atom_id res chain seq x y z
N LEU A 1 -11.89 14.63 -11.87
CA LEU A 1 -10.78 13.96 -11.14
C LEU A 1 -11.24 13.59 -9.73
N LEU A 2 -11.68 14.56 -8.92
CA LEU A 2 -12.13 14.35 -7.54
C LEU A 2 -13.21 13.25 -7.38
N ALA A 3 -14.25 13.23 -8.22
CA ALA A 3 -15.27 12.17 -8.14
C ALA A 3 -14.72 10.75 -8.38
N LYS A 4 -13.71 10.61 -9.26
CA LYS A 4 -13.03 9.32 -9.49
C LYS A 4 -12.10 8.96 -8.32
N TYR A 5 -11.54 9.97 -7.68
CA TYR A 5 -10.70 9.81 -6.50
C TYR A 5 -11.53 9.31 -5.30
N ASP A 6 -12.62 10.01 -5.01
CA ASP A 6 -13.61 9.64 -3.99
C ASP A 6 -14.17 8.22 -4.23
N ALA A 7 -14.46 7.87 -5.48
CA ALA A 7 -14.89 6.52 -5.82
C ALA A 7 -13.85 5.44 -5.45
N VAL A 8 -12.54 5.72 -5.57
CA VAL A 8 -11.47 4.79 -5.17
C VAL A 8 -11.43 4.64 -3.64
N ILE A 9 -11.55 5.74 -2.89
CA ILE A 9 -11.59 5.66 -1.42
C ILE A 9 -12.82 4.90 -0.94
N LYS A 10 -13.99 5.12 -1.56
CA LYS A 10 -15.22 4.37 -1.28
C LYS A 10 -15.08 2.88 -1.61
N GLU A 11 -14.42 2.53 -2.71
CA GLU A 11 -14.09 1.13 -3.03
C GLU A 11 -13.22 0.53 -1.91
N GLN A 12 -12.16 1.25 -1.49
CA GLN A 12 -11.27 0.79 -0.42
C GLN A 12 -12.01 0.60 0.92
N LEU A 13 -12.92 1.50 1.28
CA LEU A 13 -13.79 1.36 2.45
C LEU A 13 -14.68 0.12 2.35
N SER A 14 -15.31 -0.11 1.19
CA SER A 14 -16.18 -1.27 0.98
C SER A 14 -15.45 -2.61 1.05
N LEU A 15 -14.15 -2.60 0.72
CA LEU A 15 -13.26 -3.75 0.78
C LEU A 15 -12.56 -3.89 2.14
N ALA A 16 -12.86 -3.03 3.11
CA ALA A 16 -12.20 -2.96 4.42
C ALA A 16 -10.67 -2.80 4.32
N ILE A 17 -10.18 -2.17 3.25
CA ILE A 17 -8.76 -1.82 3.08
C ILE A 17 -8.40 -0.60 3.92
N VAL A 18 -9.33 0.34 4.04
CA VAL A 18 -9.23 1.54 4.88
C VAL A 18 -10.45 1.58 5.79
N VAL A 19 -10.30 2.22 6.95
CA VAL A 19 -11.34 2.34 7.98
C VAL A 19 -11.45 3.81 8.39
N VAL A 20 -12.65 4.22 8.78
CA VAL A 20 -12.88 5.56 9.34
C VAL A 20 -12.38 5.59 10.78
N VAL A 21 -11.47 6.50 11.07
CA VAL A 21 -10.97 6.75 12.43
C VAL A 21 -11.98 7.64 13.17
N PRO A 22 -12.44 7.28 14.38
CA PRO A 22 -13.31 8.13 15.20
C PRO A 22 -12.61 9.43 15.63
N ASP A 23 -13.35 10.53 15.77
CA ASP A 23 -12.80 11.84 16.20
C ASP A 23 -12.29 11.88 17.65
N ASN A 24 -12.49 10.81 18.43
CA ASN A 24 -12.21 10.76 19.86
C ASN A 24 -11.19 9.66 20.17
N ASP A 25 -9.92 10.00 20.27
CA ASP A 25 -9.05 9.31 21.22
C ASP A 25 -7.85 10.19 21.61
N ASP A 26 -7.95 10.82 22.79
CA ASP A 26 -6.81 11.45 23.49
C ASP A 26 -5.76 10.42 23.96
N THR A 27 -5.91 9.14 23.58
CA THR A 27 -5.06 8.02 23.99
C THR A 27 -4.02 7.61 22.93
N ILE A 28 -4.03 8.22 21.74
CA ILE A 28 -3.16 7.79 20.64
C ILE A 28 -1.74 8.38 20.80
N ASN A 29 -0.80 7.49 21.12
CA ASN A 29 0.60 7.89 21.34
C ASN A 29 1.44 8.02 20.04
N ARG A 30 0.97 7.48 18.89
CA ARG A 30 1.74 7.42 17.63
C ARG A 30 0.86 7.62 16.40
N ILE A 31 0.52 8.87 16.11
CA ILE A 31 -0.18 9.24 14.87
C ILE A 31 0.84 9.66 13.82
N HIS A 32 0.71 9.13 12.61
CA HIS A 32 1.42 9.64 11.44
C HIS A 32 0.48 9.73 10.24
N TYR A 33 0.41 10.92 9.64
CA TYR A 33 -0.41 11.19 8.48
C TYR A 33 0.39 10.97 7.20
N ILE A 34 -0.07 10.07 6.34
CA ILE A 34 0.52 9.78 5.05
C ILE A 34 -0.08 10.71 4.00
N PRO A 35 0.73 11.56 3.35
CA PRO A 35 0.29 12.32 2.19
C PRO A 35 -0.22 11.39 1.10
N HIS A 36 -1.27 11.80 0.41
CA HIS A 36 -1.78 11.06 -0.75
C HIS A 36 -2.17 11.99 -1.88
N HIS A 37 -2.11 11.45 -3.09
CA HIS A 37 -2.51 12.20 -4.28
C HIS A 37 -3.01 11.28 -5.39
N ALA A 38 -3.69 11.90 -6.36
CA ALA A 38 -4.24 11.19 -7.51
C ALA A 38 -3.17 10.99 -8.59
N VAL A 39 -2.89 9.73 -8.93
CA VAL A 39 -2.05 9.37 -10.08
C VAL A 39 -2.93 8.95 -11.24
N ILE A 40 -2.73 9.59 -12.40
CA ILE A 40 -3.47 9.28 -13.63
C ILE A 40 -2.58 8.46 -14.54
N ARG A 41 -2.90 7.17 -14.67
CA ARG A 41 -2.25 6.29 -15.63
C ARG A 41 -2.91 6.42 -16.99
N ARG A 42 -2.16 6.94 -17.98
CA ARG A 42 -2.59 7.12 -19.38
C ARG A 42 -2.16 5.98 -20.31
N ASP A 43 -1.45 4.99 -19.76
CA ASP A 43 -0.80 3.87 -20.46
C ASP A 43 -1.74 2.72 -20.84
N LYS A 44 -3.02 2.79 -20.48
CA LYS A 44 -4.05 1.78 -20.81
C LYS A 44 -5.24 2.41 -21.53
N SER A 45 -6.01 1.58 -22.24
CA SER A 45 -7.21 1.99 -22.99
C SER A 45 -8.23 2.79 -22.19
N THR A 46 -8.19 2.68 -20.86
CA THR A 46 -8.94 3.52 -19.92
C THR A 46 -7.99 4.26 -18.99
N ALA A 47 -8.09 5.59 -18.93
CA ALA A 47 -7.39 6.39 -17.93
C ALA A 47 -7.92 6.05 -16.53
N LYS A 48 -7.18 5.23 -15.77
CA LYS A 48 -7.53 4.82 -14.41
C LYS A 48 -6.86 5.76 -13.41
N VAL A 49 -7.67 6.34 -12.52
CA VAL A 49 -7.18 7.11 -11.37
C VAL A 49 -6.79 6.12 -10.28
N ARG A 50 -5.63 6.33 -9.67
CA ARG A 50 -5.17 5.62 -8.48
C ARG A 50 -4.88 6.63 -7.38
N VAL A 51 -5.04 6.18 -6.13
CA VAL A 51 -4.57 6.90 -4.96
C VAL A 51 -3.15 6.40 -4.67
N GLU A 52 -2.18 7.30 -4.68
CA GLU A 52 -0.81 7.01 -4.23
C GLU A 52 -0.60 7.60 -2.84
N TYR A 53 -0.26 6.73 -1.89
CA TYR A 53 0.10 7.08 -0.52
C TYR A 53 1.63 7.22 -0.44
N ASP A 54 2.11 8.43 -0.23
CA ASP A 54 3.53 8.76 -0.28
C ASP A 54 4.15 8.72 1.12
N THR A 55 4.84 7.63 1.43
CA THR A 55 5.55 7.44 2.70
C THR A 55 6.95 8.06 2.71
N SER A 56 7.35 8.70 1.61
CA SER A 56 8.68 9.28 1.38
C SER A 56 8.71 10.80 1.50
N VAL A 57 7.65 11.42 2.02
CA VAL A 57 7.55 12.87 2.23
C VAL A 57 7.71 13.20 3.71
N LYS A 58 8.49 14.23 4.04
CA LYS A 58 8.59 14.76 5.40
C LYS A 58 7.45 15.73 5.64
N LEU A 59 6.63 15.45 6.64
CA LEU A 59 5.67 16.41 7.17
C LEU A 59 5.99 16.69 8.64
N ASN A 60 7.02 17.52 8.88
CA ASN A 60 7.51 17.88 10.23
C ASN A 60 7.96 16.71 11.13
N SER A 61 8.03 15.49 10.59
CA SER A 61 8.49 14.24 11.22
C SER A 61 9.53 13.52 10.33
N PRO A 62 10.25 12.51 10.85
CA PRO A 62 11.05 11.60 10.03
C PRO A 62 10.17 10.92 8.97
N PHE A 63 10.78 10.47 7.87
CA PHE A 63 10.03 9.70 6.87
C PHE A 63 9.50 8.42 7.51
N PHE A 64 8.27 8.02 7.18
CA PHE A 64 7.68 6.79 7.70
C PHE A 64 8.61 5.58 7.49
N ASN A 65 9.21 5.47 6.29
CA ASN A 65 10.13 4.38 5.96
C ASN A 65 11.43 4.39 6.81
N GLU A 66 11.86 5.53 7.35
CA GLU A 66 13.02 5.62 8.26
C GLU A 66 12.68 5.10 9.67
N CYS A 67 11.40 5.09 10.05
CA CYS A 67 10.94 4.60 11.35
C CYS A 67 10.66 3.09 11.35
N LEU A 68 10.66 2.44 10.19
CA LEU A 68 10.39 1.01 10.07
C LEU A 68 11.64 0.17 10.27
N TYR A 69 11.50 -0.92 11.03
CA TYR A 69 12.52 -1.95 11.08
C TYR A 69 12.43 -2.83 9.81
N CYS A 70 13.45 -2.76 8.95
CA CYS A 70 13.49 -3.48 7.67
C CYS A 70 13.53 -5.02 7.83
N GLY A 71 14.06 -5.51 8.95
CA GLY A 71 14.23 -6.95 9.19
C GLY A 71 15.19 -7.63 8.22
N LEU A 72 15.11 -8.96 8.16
CA LEU A 72 15.90 -9.78 7.23
C LEU A 72 15.23 -9.81 5.84
N PRO A 73 16.00 -9.77 4.74
CA PRO A 73 15.43 -9.89 3.41
C PRO A 73 14.87 -11.31 3.19
N LEU A 74 13.55 -11.41 3.06
CA LEU A 74 12.85 -12.68 2.82
C LEU A 74 12.65 -13.01 1.32
N HIS A 75 13.09 -12.13 0.43
CA HIS A 75 12.93 -12.34 -1.01
C HIS A 75 13.93 -13.37 -1.53
N CYS A 76 13.48 -14.28 -2.40
CA CYS A 76 14.39 -15.12 -3.17
C CYS A 76 15.14 -14.27 -4.22
N LYS A 77 16.40 -14.59 -4.48
CA LYS A 77 17.15 -13.92 -5.55
C LYS A 77 16.50 -14.22 -6.89
N ILE A 78 16.30 -13.19 -7.72
CA ILE A 78 15.68 -13.32 -9.04
C ILE A 78 16.42 -14.36 -9.90
N PHE A 79 17.76 -14.40 -9.84
CA PHE A 79 18.56 -15.38 -10.55
C PHE A 79 18.21 -16.84 -10.17
N ASP A 80 18.01 -17.10 -8.88
CA ASP A 80 17.66 -18.44 -8.37
C ASP A 80 16.26 -18.83 -8.84
N ILE A 81 15.32 -17.88 -8.82
CA ILE A 81 13.95 -18.06 -9.35
C ILE A 81 14.01 -18.41 -10.83
N LEU A 82 14.72 -17.60 -11.65
CA LEU A 82 14.83 -17.80 -13.09
C LEU A 82 15.53 -19.12 -13.47
N THR A 83 16.54 -19.51 -12.70
CA THR A 83 17.25 -20.77 -12.93
C THR A 83 16.33 -21.96 -12.67
N LYS A 84 15.59 -21.97 -11.55
CA LYS A 84 14.58 -23.00 -11.25
C LYS A 84 13.43 -23.00 -12.26
N PHE A 85 12.99 -21.82 -12.71
CA PHE A 85 11.92 -21.70 -13.70
C PHE A 85 12.28 -22.37 -15.04
N LYS A 86 13.58 -22.45 -15.38
CA LYS A 86 14.09 -23.08 -16.60
C LYS A 86 14.38 -24.59 -16.49
N THR A 87 14.28 -25.20 -15.31
CA THR A 87 14.64 -26.62 -15.14
C THR A 87 13.59 -27.58 -15.72
N HIS A 88 12.35 -27.12 -15.92
CA HIS A 88 11.25 -27.93 -16.43
C HIS A 88 10.81 -27.42 -17.81
N PRO A 89 10.31 -28.31 -18.70
CA PRO A 89 9.89 -27.93 -20.05
C PRO A 89 8.60 -27.10 -20.08
N VAL A 90 7.83 -27.07 -18.99
CA VAL A 90 6.58 -26.32 -18.86
C VAL A 90 6.65 -25.51 -17.57
N ALA A 91 6.24 -24.25 -17.66
CA ALA A 91 6.20 -23.34 -16.53
C ALA A 91 4.86 -22.61 -16.47
N LEU A 92 4.35 -22.41 -15.25
CA LEU A 92 3.11 -21.69 -14.99
C LEU A 92 3.44 -20.31 -14.40
N VAL A 93 2.76 -19.29 -14.91
CA VAL A 93 2.90 -17.91 -14.45
C VAL A 93 1.51 -17.40 -14.11
N ALA A 94 1.38 -16.78 -12.95
CA ALA A 94 0.17 -16.09 -12.53
C ALA A 94 0.56 -14.78 -11.85
N ASP A 95 -0.26 -13.75 -12.04
CA ASP A 95 -0.20 -12.51 -11.29
C ASP A 95 -1.31 -12.52 -10.24
N ILE A 96 -0.97 -12.22 -8.98
CA ILE A 96 -1.94 -12.16 -7.90
C ILE A 96 -2.39 -10.71 -7.76
N GLU A 97 -3.58 -10.42 -8.26
CA GLU A 97 -4.16 -9.09 -8.14
C GLU A 97 -4.25 -8.67 -6.66
N LYS A 98 -3.75 -7.47 -6.35
CA LYS A 98 -3.83 -6.86 -5.01
C LYS A 98 -3.21 -7.70 -3.87
N ALA A 99 -2.18 -8.51 -4.15
CA ALA A 99 -1.58 -9.45 -3.18
C ALA A 99 -1.27 -8.86 -1.78
N PHE A 100 -0.75 -7.63 -1.70
CA PHE A 100 -0.44 -6.98 -0.42
C PHE A 100 -1.66 -6.67 0.43
N LEU A 101 -2.83 -6.47 -0.19
CA LEU A 101 -4.08 -6.17 0.51
C LEU A 101 -4.71 -7.42 1.17
N THR A 102 -4.17 -8.60 0.90
CA THR A 102 -4.56 -9.85 1.58
C THR A 102 -3.89 -9.99 2.95
N ILE A 103 -2.89 -9.15 3.27
CA ILE A 103 -2.19 -9.17 4.55
C ILE A 103 -2.80 -8.09 5.45
N GLN A 104 -3.24 -8.48 6.64
CA GLN A 104 -3.77 -7.54 7.64
C GLN A 104 -2.64 -6.91 8.47
N LEU A 105 -2.81 -5.65 8.81
CA LEU A 105 -1.96 -4.92 9.74
C LEU A 105 -2.44 -5.18 11.18
N ALA A 106 -1.50 -5.25 12.12
CA ALA A 106 -1.84 -5.30 13.54
C ALA A 106 -2.58 -4.01 13.93
N GLU A 107 -3.65 -4.13 14.72
CA GLU A 107 -4.48 -2.99 15.16
C GLU A 107 -3.64 -1.91 15.86
N SER A 108 -2.58 -2.31 16.58
CA SER A 108 -1.64 -1.41 17.24
C SER A 108 -0.87 -0.47 16.29
N ASP A 109 -0.81 -0.79 15.01
CA ASP A 109 -0.03 -0.06 14.01
C ASP A 109 -0.91 0.79 13.07
N HIS A 110 -2.25 0.70 13.18
CA HIS A 110 -3.18 1.39 12.26
C HIS A 110 -3.01 2.91 12.33
N ASP A 111 -2.79 3.47 13.52
CA ASP A 111 -2.66 4.92 13.73
C ASP A 111 -1.40 5.53 13.11
N ALA A 112 -0.39 4.71 12.82
CA ALA A 112 0.82 5.15 12.13
C ALA A 112 0.62 5.31 10.60
N LEU A 113 -0.55 4.94 10.08
CA LEU A 113 -0.85 4.90 8.64
C LEU A 113 -2.11 5.71 8.27
N GLN A 114 -2.48 6.68 9.08
CA GLN A 114 -3.66 7.52 8.85
C GLN A 114 -3.46 8.47 7.65
N PHE A 115 -4.56 8.97 7.09
CA PHE A 115 -4.52 9.99 6.05
C PHE A 115 -5.78 10.88 6.08
N LEU A 116 -5.67 12.10 5.56
CA LEU A 116 -6.73 13.14 5.56
C LEU A 116 -7.34 13.37 4.18
#